data_AF-A0A7S0PZ68-F1
#
_entry.id   AF-A0A7S0PZ68-F1
#
_cell.length_a   1.000
_cell.length_b   1.000
_cell.length_c   1.000
_cell.angle_alpha   90.00
_cell.angle_beta   90.00
_cell.angle_gamma   90.00
#
_symmetry.space_group_name_H-M   'P 1'
#
loop_
_entity.id
_entity.type
_entity.pdbx_description
1 polymer ?
#
loop_
_entity_poly.entity_id
_entity_poly.type
_entity_poly.pdbx_seq_one_letter_code
_entity_poly.pdbx_strand_id
1 'polypeptide(L)'
;GRILLDGVDIADVPLHVHRGAVSVIPQEPVLFSGSVRQNLDPLRAHADEALWAALQRVHLAHAVRSLDDVVAEDGANFSAGQRQLICIARALLDRASLVIIDEATSAVDAETDALIQSAVRTAFA
;
A
#
# COMPACT_ATOMS: atom_id res chain seq x y z
N GLY A 1 12.85 27.33 -5.83
CA GLY A 1 13.75 26.23 -5.42
C GLY A 1 13.65 25.11 -6.44
N ARG A 2 14.55 24.13 -6.40
CA ARG A 2 14.51 22.92 -7.24
C ARG A 2 14.55 21.67 -6.38
N ILE A 3 13.87 20.61 -6.81
CA ILE A 3 13.87 19.31 -6.15
C ILE A 3 14.58 18.34 -7.09
N LEU A 4 15.63 17.69 -6.59
CA LEU A 4 16.42 16.74 -7.36
C LEU A 4 16.14 15.33 -6.85
N LEU A 5 15.82 14.40 -7.76
CA LEU A 5 15.75 12.96 -7.49
C LEU A 5 16.91 12.30 -8.24
N ASP A 6 17.81 11.64 -7.53
CA ASP A 6 19.05 11.06 -8.09
C ASP A 6 19.88 12.05 -8.95
N GLY A 7 19.83 13.33 -8.59
CA GLY A 7 20.55 14.40 -9.30
C GLY A 7 19.82 14.96 -10.53
N VAL A 8 18.64 14.43 -10.88
CA VAL A 8 17.77 14.92 -11.97
C VAL A 8 16.70 15.85 -11.39
N ASP A 9 16.50 17.03 -11.99
CA ASP A 9 15.41 17.92 -11.60
C ASP A 9 14.06 17.29 -11.96
N ILE A 10 13.16 17.18 -10.98
CA ILE A 10 11.84 16.58 -11.22
C ILE A 10 11.01 17.37 -12.24
N ALA A 11 11.31 18.66 -12.44
CA ALA A 11 10.63 19.50 -13.43
C ALA A 11 10.92 19.07 -14.88
N ASP A 12 12.03 18.35 -15.11
CA ASP A 12 12.47 17.93 -16.45
C ASP A 12 11.92 16.56 -16.87
N VAL A 13 11.24 15.85 -15.97
CA VAL A 13 10.72 14.50 -16.22
C VAL A 13 9.19 14.51 -16.31
N PRO A 14 8.57 13.84 -17.31
CA PRO A 14 7.12 13.81 -17.45
C PRO A 14 6.41 13.23 -16.22
N LEU A 15 5.28 13.83 -15.84
CA LEU A 15 4.56 13.48 -14.61
C LEU A 15 4.15 11.99 -14.52
N HIS A 16 3.83 11.36 -15.65
CA HIS A 16 3.46 9.94 -15.67
C HIS A 16 4.64 9.01 -15.35
N VAL A 17 5.87 9.41 -15.69
CA VAL A 17 7.09 8.67 -15.36
C VAL A 17 7.33 8.74 -13.85
N HIS A 18 7.21 9.93 -13.26
CA HIS A 18 7.30 10.09 -11.80
C HIS A 18 6.24 9.28 -11.05
N ARG A 19 4.98 9.32 -11.50
CA ARG A 19 3.88 8.61 -10.84
C ARG A 19 3.99 7.09 -10.91
N GLY A 20 4.70 6.54 -11.89
CA GLY A 20 5.02 5.10 -11.94
C GLY A 20 6.22 4.72 -11.06
N ALA A 21 7.08 5.68 -10.73
CA ALA A 21 8.29 5.45 -9.93
C ALA A 21 8.10 5.74 -8.43
N VAL A 22 7.02 6.45 -8.05
CA VAL A 22 6.72 6.84 -6.67
C VAL A 22 5.39 6.22 -6.22
N SER A 23 5.41 5.50 -5.11
CA SER A 23 4.20 5.03 -4.42
C SER A 23 3.98 5.84 -3.15
N VAL A 24 2.73 6.15 -2.85
CA VAL A 24 2.36 6.96 -1.68
C VAL A 24 1.39 6.16 -0.83
N ILE A 25 1.69 6.07 0.47
CA ILE A 25 0.84 5.46 1.49
C ILE A 25 0.31 6.60 2.36
N PRO A 26 -0.97 7.01 2.19
CA PRO A 26 -1.55 8.10 2.96
C PRO A 26 -1.83 7.67 4.41
N GLN A 27 -1.98 8.65 5.29
CA GLN A 27 -2.38 8.44 6.69
C GLN A 27 -3.78 7.83 6.81
N GLU A 28 -4.70 8.21 5.92
CA GLU A 28 -6.05 7.64 5.85
C GLU A 28 -6.16 6.72 4.63
N PRO A 29 -6.08 5.38 4.81
CA PRO A 29 -6.27 4.42 3.74
C PRO A 29 -7.63 4.57 3.07
N VAL A 30 -7.62 4.82 1.77
CA VAL A 30 -8.83 4.78 0.95
C VAL A 30 -8.88 3.43 0.24
N LEU A 31 -9.89 2.65 0.58
CA LEU A 31 -10.25 1.42 -0.13
C LEU A 31 -11.53 1.64 -0.93
N PHE A 32 -11.57 1.07 -2.12
CA PHE A 32 -12.75 1.15 -2.97
C PHE A 32 -13.63 -0.07 -2.74
N SER A 33 -14.94 0.11 -2.87
CA SER A 33 -15.87 -1.01 -2.86
C SER A 33 -15.57 -1.98 -4.02
N GLY A 34 -15.62 -3.27 -3.74
CA GLY A 34 -15.25 -4.30 -4.71
C GLY A 34 -14.63 -5.52 -4.03
N SER A 35 -13.56 -6.04 -4.60
CA SER A 35 -12.80 -7.18 -4.08
C SER A 35 -11.47 -6.75 -3.45
N VAL A 36 -10.91 -7.60 -2.58
CA VAL A 36 -9.53 -7.45 -2.11
C VAL A 36 -8.56 -7.40 -3.29
N ARG A 37 -8.78 -8.24 -4.32
CA ARG A 37 -8.00 -8.21 -5.57
C ARG A 37 -7.99 -6.83 -6.21
N GLN A 38 -9.16 -6.23 -6.43
CA GLN A 38 -9.27 -4.92 -7.08
C GLN A 38 -8.59 -3.82 -6.26
N ASN A 39 -8.58 -3.96 -4.93
CA ASN A 39 -7.87 -3.04 -4.07
C ASN A 39 -6.36 -3.28 -4.03
N LEU A 40 -5.87 -4.49 -4.31
CA LEU A 40 -4.42 -4.75 -4.36
C LEU A 40 -3.83 -4.47 -5.75
N ASP A 41 -4.55 -4.84 -6.80
CA ASP A 41 -4.11 -4.75 -8.19
C ASP A 41 -5.29 -4.35 -9.11
N PRO A 42 -5.61 -3.04 -9.17
CA PRO A 42 -6.70 -2.53 -10.00
C PRO A 42 -6.51 -2.81 -11.49
N LEU A 43 -5.25 -2.89 -11.95
CA LEU A 43 -4.89 -3.08 -13.35
C LEU A 43 -4.77 -4.56 -13.75
N ARG A 44 -4.92 -5.49 -12.79
CA ARG A 44 -4.72 -6.94 -13.00
C ARG A 44 -3.36 -7.26 -13.63
N ALA A 45 -2.32 -6.54 -13.22
CA ALA A 45 -0.95 -6.72 -13.69
C ALA A 45 -0.23 -7.90 -13.02
N HIS A 46 -0.77 -8.44 -11.92
CA HIS A 46 -0.12 -9.44 -11.08
C HIS A 46 -0.92 -10.75 -11.01
N ALA A 47 -0.18 -11.85 -10.91
CA ALA A 47 -0.72 -13.17 -10.62
C ALA A 47 -1.11 -13.30 -9.14
N ASP A 48 -2.00 -14.24 -8.84
CA ASP A 48 -2.58 -14.43 -7.51
C ASP A 48 -1.52 -14.79 -6.47
N GLU A 49 -0.49 -15.54 -6.87
CA GLU A 49 0.65 -15.88 -6.03
C GLU A 49 1.39 -14.64 -5.54
N ALA A 50 1.54 -13.63 -6.40
CA ALA A 50 2.17 -12.36 -6.03
C ALA A 50 1.30 -11.55 -5.06
N LEU A 51 -0.02 -11.55 -5.27
CA LEU A 51 -0.98 -10.92 -4.36
C LEU A 51 -0.95 -11.56 -2.97
N TRP A 52 -0.97 -12.89 -2.90
CA TRP A 52 -0.85 -13.63 -1.65
C TRP A 52 0.51 -13.43 -0.98
N ALA A 53 1.60 -13.41 -1.74
CA ALA A 53 2.92 -13.11 -1.19
C ALA A 53 2.98 -11.70 -0.59
N ALA A 54 2.39 -10.69 -1.24
CA ALA A 54 2.29 -9.34 -0.70
C ALA A 54 1.48 -9.32 0.62
N LEU A 55 0.31 -9.97 0.65
CA LEU A 55 -0.51 -10.11 1.85
C LEU A 55 0.22 -10.83 3.00
N GLN A 56 1.04 -11.83 2.70
CA GLN A 56 1.85 -12.53 3.70
C GLN A 56 2.96 -11.64 4.28
N ARG A 57 3.64 -10.86 3.44
CA ARG A 57 4.72 -9.93 3.87
C ARG A 57 4.23 -8.84 4.81
N VAL A 58 2.96 -8.42 4.67
CA VAL A 58 2.32 -7.45 5.57
C VAL A 58 1.51 -8.12 6.68
N HIS A 59 1.68 -9.42 6.89
CA HIS A 59 0.97 -10.20 7.91
C HIS A 59 -0.57 -10.18 7.79
N LEU A 60 -1.15 -9.86 6.64
CA LEU A 60 -2.60 -9.76 6.44
C LEU A 60 -3.24 -11.04 5.87
N ALA A 61 -2.45 -11.99 5.38
CA ALA A 61 -2.95 -13.21 4.74
C ALA A 61 -3.93 -14.04 5.62
N HIS A 62 -3.86 -13.92 6.94
CA HIS A 62 -4.78 -14.60 7.87
C HIS A 62 -6.17 -13.95 7.95
N ALA A 63 -6.28 -12.67 7.61
CA ALA A 63 -7.52 -11.89 7.67
C ALA A 63 -8.31 -11.91 6.36
N VAL A 64 -7.68 -12.33 5.26
CA VAL A 64 -8.28 -12.45 3.92
C VAL A 64 -8.47 -13.93 3.62
N ARG A 65 -9.71 -14.36 3.34
CA ARG A 65 -10.02 -15.77 3.02
C ARG A 65 -9.91 -16.05 1.52
N SER A 66 -10.24 -15.05 0.71
CA SER A 66 -10.15 -15.11 -0.75
C SER A 66 -9.78 -13.73 -1.31
N LEU A 67 -9.10 -13.70 -2.45
CA LEU A 67 -8.87 -12.45 -3.19
C LEU A 67 -10.18 -11.84 -3.71
N ASP A 68 -11.23 -12.64 -3.85
CA ASP A 68 -12.58 -12.20 -4.21
C ASP A 68 -13.42 -11.74 -3.00
N ASP A 69 -12.86 -11.75 -1.79
CA ASP A 69 -13.55 -11.25 -0.60
C ASP A 69 -13.99 -9.79 -0.79
N VAL A 70 -15.21 -9.50 -0.34
CA VAL A 70 -15.84 -8.19 -0.53
C VAL A 70 -15.16 -7.15 0.36
N VAL A 71 -14.77 -6.04 -0.25
CA VAL A 71 -14.39 -4.79 0.41
C VAL A 71 -15.62 -3.90 0.37
N ALA A 72 -16.15 -3.56 1.55
CA ALA A 72 -17.28 -2.65 1.69
C ALA A 72 -16.87 -1.22 1.31
N GLU A 73 -17.84 -0.31 1.21
CA GLU A 73 -17.58 1.12 1.00
C GLU A 73 -16.54 1.63 2.02
N ASP A 74 -15.54 2.35 1.52
CA ASP A 74 -14.36 2.84 2.26
C ASP A 74 -13.62 1.76 3.11
N GLY A 75 -13.81 0.48 2.78
CA GLY A 75 -13.24 -0.62 3.54
C GLY A 75 -13.82 -0.75 4.96
N ALA A 76 -15.07 -0.35 5.19
CA ALA A 76 -15.70 -0.33 6.50
C ALA A 76 -15.72 -1.69 7.23
N ASN A 77 -15.54 -2.79 6.50
CA ASN A 77 -15.44 -4.15 7.05
C ASN A 77 -14.02 -4.56 7.49
N PHE A 78 -13.04 -3.67 7.35
CA PHE A 78 -11.66 -3.85 7.82
C PHE A 78 -11.35 -2.86 8.95
N SER A 79 -10.50 -3.26 9.90
CA SER A 79 -9.99 -2.32 10.91
C SER A 79 -9.09 -1.26 10.26
N ALA A 80 -8.86 -0.13 10.95
CA ALA A 80 -7.96 0.91 10.45
C ALA A 80 -6.57 0.36 10.10
N GLY A 81 -6.01 -0.48 10.98
CA GLY A 81 -4.74 -1.16 10.72
C GLY A 81 -4.77 -2.08 9.52
N GLN A 82 -5.82 -2.89 9.36
CA GLN A 82 -5.95 -3.77 8.20
C GLN A 82 -6.03 -2.97 6.89
N ARG A 83 -6.75 -1.83 6.87
CA ARG A 83 -6.76 -0.95 5.70
C ARG A 83 -5.37 -0.40 5.38
N GLN A 84 -4.59 -0.02 6.40
CA GLN A 84 -3.19 0.41 6.24
C GLN A 84 -2.34 -0.71 5.62
N LEU A 85 -2.48 -1.94 6.13
CA LEU A 85 -1.75 -3.11 5.62
C LEU A 85 -2.13 -3.43 4.16
N ILE A 86 -3.39 -3.23 3.76
CA ILE A 86 -3.81 -3.35 2.35
C ILE A 86 -3.10 -2.30 1.49
N CYS A 87 -3.00 -1.06 1.95
CA CYS A 87 -2.26 -0.01 1.23
C CYS A 87 -0.76 -0.32 1.13
N ILE A 88 -0.15 -0.86 2.18
CA ILE A 88 1.27 -1.29 2.14
C ILE A 88 1.45 -2.47 1.17
N ALA A 89 0.54 -3.44 1.18
CA ALA A 89 0.58 -4.56 0.23
C ALA A 89 0.42 -4.09 -1.22
N ARG A 90 -0.43 -3.09 -1.49
CA ARG A 90 -0.54 -2.42 -2.79
C ARG A 90 0.80 -1.78 -3.20
N ALA A 91 1.40 -1.00 -2.30
CA ALA A 91 2.70 -0.35 -2.56
C ALA A 91 3.83 -1.35 -2.86
N LEU A 92 3.80 -2.53 -2.24
CA LEU A 92 4.73 -3.63 -2.54
C LEU A 92 4.60 -4.18 -3.96
N LEU A 93 3.38 -4.20 -4.51
CA LEU A 93 3.10 -4.73 -5.85
C LEU A 93 3.50 -3.73 -6.93
N ASP A 94 3.34 -2.44 -6.68
CA ASP A 94 3.63 -1.35 -7.63
C ASP A 94 5.12 -1.24 -8.02
N ARG A 95 6.03 -1.94 -7.32
CA ARG A 95 7.49 -1.91 -7.58
C ARG A 95 8.07 -0.49 -7.69
N ALA A 96 7.50 0.46 -6.95
CA ALA A 96 7.97 1.84 -6.95
C ALA A 96 9.41 1.92 -6.45
N SER A 97 10.20 2.81 -7.05
CA SER A 97 11.59 3.06 -6.66
C SER A 97 11.68 3.94 -5.41
N LEU A 98 10.63 4.72 -5.13
CA LEU A 98 10.48 5.55 -3.95
C LEU A 98 9.10 5.32 -3.32
N VAL A 99 9.06 5.05 -2.02
CA VAL A 99 7.82 4.94 -1.26
C VAL A 99 7.77 6.09 -0.26
N ILE A 100 6.69 6.87 -0.32
CA ILE A 100 6.40 7.96 0.62
C ILE A 100 5.31 7.48 1.56
N ILE A 101 5.58 7.53 2.85
CA ILE A 101 4.61 7.16 3.90
C ILE A 101 4.26 8.44 4.65
N ASP A 102 2.98 8.79 4.65
CA ASP A 102 2.46 9.93 5.39
C ASP A 102 1.86 9.45 6.72
N GLU A 103 2.56 9.72 7.82
CA GLU A 103 2.16 9.33 9.18
C GLU A 103 1.97 10.59 10.03
N ALA A 104 0.75 11.15 10.06
CA ALA A 104 0.45 12.25 10.97
C ALA A 104 -0.04 11.70 12.32
N THR A 105 0.91 11.34 13.21
CA THR A 105 0.65 11.21 14.66
C THR A 105 -0.60 10.36 15.03
N SER A 106 -0.79 9.20 14.42
CA SER A 106 -2.14 8.59 14.37
C SER A 106 -2.59 7.94 15.68
N ALA A 107 -3.90 8.09 15.96
CA ALA A 107 -4.65 7.56 17.10
C ALA A 107 -4.87 6.04 17.05
N VAL A 108 -3.91 5.32 16.48
CA VAL A 108 -3.91 3.86 16.37
C VAL A 108 -3.36 3.28 17.68
N ASP A 109 -3.92 2.18 18.14
CA ASP A 109 -3.42 1.51 19.34
C ASP A 109 -1.97 1.02 19.12
N ALA A 110 -1.18 0.98 20.19
CA ALA A 110 0.25 0.69 20.11
C ALA A 110 0.57 -0.69 19.51
N GLU A 111 -0.36 -1.66 19.59
CA GLU A 111 -0.18 -2.99 19.01
C GLU A 111 -0.32 -2.93 17.49
N THR A 112 -1.37 -2.26 16.99
CA THR A 112 -1.58 -2.05 15.55
C THR A 112 -0.45 -1.23 14.92
N ASP A 113 0.04 -0.18 15.59
CA ASP A 113 1.19 0.60 15.09
C ASP A 113 2.46 -0.26 15.00
N ALA A 114 2.75 -1.08 16.02
CA ALA A 114 3.89 -1.99 15.99
C ALA A 114 3.80 -3.00 14.83
N LEU A 115 2.60 -3.52 14.54
CA LEU A 115 2.37 -4.39 13.39
C LEU A 115 2.61 -3.68 12.06
N ILE A 116 2.11 -2.46 11.90
CA ILE A 116 2.33 -1.63 10.69
C ILE A 116 3.83 -1.35 10.51
N GLN A 117 4.52 -0.91 11.56
CA GLN A 117 5.95 -0.65 11.54
C GLN A 117 6.76 -1.91 11.19
N SER A 118 6.37 -3.06 11.72
CA SER A 118 6.98 -4.36 11.37
C SER A 118 6.73 -4.73 9.91
N ALA A 119 5.51 -4.53 9.42
CA ALA A 119 5.15 -4.77 8.03
C ALA A 119 5.95 -3.90 7.08
N VAL A 120 6.09 -2.59 7.35
CA VAL A 120 6.92 -1.67 6.56
C VAL A 120 8.38 -2.12 6.53
N ARG A 121 8.96 -2.47 7.68
CA ARG A 121 10.34 -2.98 7.75
C ARG A 121 10.52 -4.27 6.97
N THR A 122 9.56 -5.19 7.01
CA THR A 122 9.63 -6.47 6.29
C THR A 122 9.34 -6.33 4.79
N ALA A 123 8.51 -5.35 4.44
CA ALA A 123 8.12 -5.02 3.08
C ALA A 123 9.26 -4.36 2.29
N PHE A 124 10.07 -3.51 2.94
CA PHE A 124 11.07 -2.69 2.27
C PHE A 124 12.51 -2.89 2.78
N ALA A 125 12.78 -3.97 3.51
CA ALA A 125 14.14 -4.47 3.76
C ALA A 125 14.69 -5.25 2.57
#